data_AF-A0A2K0TUZ6-F1
#
_entry.id   AF-A0A2K0TUZ6-F1
#
_cell.length_a   1.000
_cell.length_b   1.000
_cell.length_c   1.000
_cell.angle_alpha   90.00
_cell.angle_beta   90.00
_cell.angle_gamma   90.00
#
_symmetry.space_group_name_H-M   'P 1'
#
loop_
_entity.id
_entity.type
_entity.pdbx_description
1 polymer ?
#
loop_
_entity_poly.entity_id
_entity_poly.type
_entity_poly.pdbx_seq_one_letter_code
_entity_poly.pdbx_strand_id
1 'polypeptide(L)'
;MTRLLVFLGAAAGIMYNALWYFPLLMFLAGVTTVIHDFRWVHGPIKNIAAMFRRKNKRHQDTPETGIEMQPQQEAATAKDDNNSHAAPGPSSPSNADTRSRIPVDENGTLPLTERETSMAEDQSRVVPQEQRLNISWKFGLFLIVLFLLSFVVVIVLRGTLPNTSRLYSLFANMYLAGTIIFGGGPVVIPLLREYIVAENWVGSRDFLIGLALIQAFPGPNFNFAVYLGSLTAINGGYHSAAGAVLGYAGIFFPGLLTVHGTMGVWSAIRGWRWVKSSLRGVNAAAVGLIYTAVYRLWQIGHIDEGFQQGTSLAVEPWWVVVTATSYVGGYWFGVSPPLAIIMGAVLGLIWYGVVSN
;
A
#
# COMPACT_ATOMS: atom_id res chain seq x y z
N MET A 1 11.16 -4.35 11.86
CA MET A 1 10.88 -3.02 11.28
C MET A 1 9.50 -2.93 10.62
N THR A 2 9.16 -3.76 9.63
CA THR A 2 7.85 -3.69 8.94
C THR A 2 6.65 -3.83 9.88
N ARG A 3 6.66 -4.80 10.81
CA ARG A 3 5.61 -4.95 11.84
C ARG A 3 5.43 -3.69 12.69
N LEU A 4 6.54 -3.02 13.05
CA LEU A 4 6.51 -1.76 13.81
C LEU A 4 5.89 -0.64 12.98
N LEU A 5 6.20 -0.55 11.69
CA LEU A 5 5.62 0.45 10.79
C LEU A 5 4.12 0.22 10.55
N VAL A 6 3.67 -1.03 10.48
CA VAL A 6 2.24 -1.35 10.43
C VAL A 6 1.55 -0.83 11.68
N PHE A 7 2.08 -1.16 12.87
CA PHE A 7 1.52 -0.73 14.15
C PHE A 7 1.52 0.81 14.29
N LEU A 8 2.65 1.46 14.02
CA LEU A 8 2.76 2.92 14.11
C LEU A 8 1.86 3.62 13.08
N GLY A 9 1.77 3.10 11.85
CA GLY A 9 0.87 3.62 10.82
C GLY A 9 -0.59 3.55 11.26
N ALA A 10 -1.01 2.41 11.84
CA ALA A 10 -2.35 2.22 12.37
C ALA A 10 -2.66 3.15 13.56
N ALA A 11 -1.78 3.16 14.58
CA ALA A 11 -1.95 3.97 15.78
C ALA A 11 -1.98 5.47 15.45
N ALA A 12 -1.03 5.93 14.64
CA ALA A 12 -0.95 7.33 14.27
C ALA A 12 -2.15 7.74 13.40
N GLY A 13 -2.57 6.90 12.45
CA GLY A 13 -3.73 7.17 11.59
C GLY A 13 -5.05 7.26 12.36
N ILE A 14 -5.19 6.53 13.46
CA ILE A 14 -6.35 6.62 14.36
C ILE A 14 -6.35 7.94 15.14
N MET A 15 -5.19 8.36 15.64
CA MET A 15 -5.07 9.55 16.50
C MET A 15 -5.29 10.88 15.76
N TYR A 16 -5.14 10.92 14.43
CA TYR A 16 -5.20 12.18 13.69
C TYR A 16 -6.08 12.11 12.43
N ASN A 17 -7.07 12.99 12.34
CA ASN A 17 -8.15 12.89 11.35
C ASN A 17 -7.83 13.55 9.99
N ALA A 18 -6.81 14.41 9.88
CA ALA A 18 -6.61 15.18 8.67
C ALA A 18 -6.10 14.32 7.49
N LEU A 19 -6.69 14.51 6.30
CA LEU A 19 -6.36 13.70 5.11
C LEU A 19 -4.91 13.87 4.64
N TRP A 20 -4.30 15.04 4.87
CA TRP A 20 -2.90 15.31 4.51
C TRP A 20 -1.90 14.45 5.29
N TYR A 21 -2.34 13.87 6.41
CA TYR A 21 -1.48 13.12 7.30
C TYR A 21 -1.13 11.73 6.76
N PHE A 22 -2.02 11.10 5.99
CA PHE A 22 -1.76 9.77 5.45
C PHE A 22 -0.61 9.73 4.43
N PRO A 23 -0.54 10.64 3.43
CA PRO A 23 0.63 10.74 2.56
C PRO A 23 1.93 10.99 3.34
N LEU A 24 1.88 11.82 4.39
CA LEU A 24 3.04 12.08 5.24
C LEU A 24 3.50 10.82 5.96
N LEU A 25 2.59 10.06 6.58
CA LEU A 25 2.92 8.79 7.26
C LEU A 25 3.55 7.78 6.30
N MET A 26 3.00 7.65 5.09
CA MET A 26 3.56 6.77 4.05
C MET A 26 4.97 7.20 3.65
N PHE A 27 5.19 8.49 3.44
CA PHE A 27 6.50 9.05 3.11
C PHE A 27 7.51 8.78 4.23
N LEU A 28 7.15 9.10 5.47
CA LEU A 28 7.99 8.87 6.65
C LEU A 28 8.33 7.38 6.83
N ALA A 29 7.36 6.47 6.63
CA ALA A 29 7.61 5.03 6.69
C ALA A 29 8.60 4.56 5.62
N GLY A 30 8.49 5.08 4.39
CA GLY A 30 9.46 4.83 3.32
C GLY A 30 10.87 5.29 3.69
N VAL A 31 11.01 6.55 4.12
CA VAL A 31 12.29 7.14 4.54
C VAL A 31 12.90 6.38 5.72
N THR A 32 12.10 6.07 6.74
CA THR A 32 12.58 5.35 7.95
C THR A 32 13.08 3.96 7.59
N THR A 33 12.45 3.28 6.63
CA THR A 33 12.90 1.96 6.19
C THR A 33 14.23 2.03 5.43
N VAL A 34 14.41 3.05 4.59
CA VAL A 34 15.69 3.31 3.89
C VAL A 34 16.81 3.60 4.89
N ILE A 35 16.56 4.48 5.86
CA ILE A 35 17.51 4.86 6.90
C ILE A 35 17.95 3.62 7.71
N HIS A 36 16.99 2.76 8.06
CA HIS A 36 17.23 1.51 8.78
C HIS A 36 18.04 0.50 7.95
N ASP A 37 17.64 0.23 6.71
CA ASP A 37 18.28 -0.79 5.85
C ASP A 37 19.70 -0.40 5.41
N PHE A 38 19.94 0.89 5.15
CA PHE A 38 21.29 1.39 4.83
C PHE A 38 22.19 1.54 6.06
N ARG A 39 21.69 1.16 7.25
CA ARG A 39 22.38 1.28 8.53
C ARG A 39 22.97 2.67 8.77
N TRP A 40 22.38 3.71 8.17
CA TRP A 40 22.90 5.08 8.26
C TRP A 40 22.95 5.56 9.72
N VAL A 41 22.09 4.97 10.55
CA VAL A 41 21.99 5.22 12.00
C VAL A 41 22.97 4.40 12.83
N HIS A 42 23.50 3.26 12.35
CA HIS A 42 24.42 2.44 13.15
C HIS A 42 25.79 3.09 13.35
N GLY A 43 26.27 3.89 12.40
CA GLY A 43 27.49 4.69 12.56
C GLY A 43 27.41 5.69 13.72
N PRO A 44 26.45 6.63 13.71
CA PRO A 44 26.29 7.61 14.79
C PRO A 44 25.84 6.99 16.12
N ILE A 45 24.95 5.97 16.11
CA ILE A 45 24.53 5.29 17.36
C ILE A 45 25.71 4.54 18.01
N LYS A 46 26.57 3.88 17.22
CA LYS A 46 27.76 3.21 17.77
C LYS A 46 28.75 4.23 18.36
N ASN A 47 28.88 5.41 17.76
CA ASN A 47 29.71 6.49 18.28
C ASN A 47 29.14 7.10 19.58
N ILE A 48 27.82 7.26 19.68
CA ILE A 48 27.14 7.75 20.88
C ILE A 48 27.20 6.70 22.01
N ALA A 49 26.97 5.43 21.71
CA ALA A 49 27.10 4.34 22.67
C ALA A 49 28.55 4.16 23.16
N ALA A 50 29.54 4.36 22.28
CA ALA A 50 30.95 4.38 22.65
C ALA A 50 31.31 5.59 23.54
N MET A 51 30.72 6.76 23.30
CA MET A 51 30.85 7.93 24.18
C MET A 51 30.26 7.68 25.58
N PHE A 52 29.07 7.09 25.66
CA PHE A 52 28.44 6.74 26.93
C PHE A 52 29.22 5.67 27.70
N ARG A 53 29.73 4.63 27.01
CA ARG A 53 30.62 3.64 27.63
C ARG A 53 31.93 4.25 28.12
N ARG A 54 32.52 5.21 27.38
CA ARG A 54 33.71 5.96 27.83
C ARG A 54 33.42 6.83 29.04
N LYS A 55 32.25 7.47 29.11
CA LYS A 55 31.82 8.27 30.27
C LYS A 55 31.59 7.39 31.51
N ASN A 56 31.01 6.19 31.34
CA ASN A 56 30.79 5.25 32.44
C ASN A 56 32.10 4.64 32.97
N LYS A 57 33.08 4.39 32.10
CA LYS A 57 34.41 3.90 32.50
C LYS A 57 35.24 4.97 33.24
N ARG A 58 35.03 6.25 32.93
CA ARG A 58 35.70 7.38 33.60
C ARG A 58 35.20 7.69 35.01
N HIS A 59 34.06 7.13 35.42
CA HIS A 59 33.58 7.22 36.81
C HIS A 59 34.09 6.09 37.71
N GLN A 60 34.74 5.06 37.14
CA GLN A 60 35.21 3.91 37.90
C GLN A 60 36.71 4.00 38.28
N ASP A 61 37.46 4.90 37.65
CA ASP A 61 38.88 5.16 37.94
C ASP A 61 39.03 6.51 38.68
N THR A 62 38.60 6.57 39.95
CA THR A 62 39.04 7.64 40.88
C THR A 62 40.09 7.02 41.81
N PRO A 63 41.34 7.48 41.82
CA PRO A 63 42.41 6.80 42.56
C PRO A 63 42.32 7.17 44.04
N GLU A 64 41.97 6.20 44.89
CA GLU A 64 42.28 6.31 46.32
C GLU A 64 43.79 6.14 46.51
N THR A 65 44.40 7.18 47.07
CA THR A 65 45.79 7.22 47.51
C THR A 65 45.84 6.68 48.94
N GLY A 66 46.59 5.60 49.18
CA GLY A 66 46.70 5.03 50.53
C GLY A 66 47.69 3.86 50.65
N ILE A 67 48.97 4.20 50.86
CA ILE A 67 49.98 3.59 51.74
C ILE A 67 50.32 2.08 51.61
N GLU A 68 51.61 1.85 51.36
CA GLU A 68 52.43 0.63 51.53
C GLU A 68 51.95 -0.43 52.55
N MET A 69 52.14 -1.70 52.17
CA MET A 69 53.10 -2.60 52.86
C MET A 69 53.27 -3.92 52.09
N GLN A 70 54.53 -4.34 51.94
CA GLN A 70 54.94 -5.66 51.49
C GLN A 70 55.29 -6.53 52.72
N PRO A 71 55.04 -7.85 52.68
CA PRO A 71 56.19 -8.76 52.81
C PRO A 71 56.13 -10.01 51.90
N GLN A 72 57.32 -10.61 51.76
CA GLN A 72 57.71 -11.92 51.17
C GLN A 72 56.85 -13.08 51.75
N GLN A 73 56.70 -14.30 51.20
CA GLN A 73 57.59 -15.32 50.62
C GLN A 73 56.61 -16.46 50.18
N GLU A 74 56.79 -17.33 49.18
CA GLU A 74 57.67 -18.51 49.15
C GLU A 74 57.23 -19.42 47.98
N ALA A 75 58.14 -20.23 47.46
CA ALA A 75 58.00 -21.09 46.28
C ALA A 75 57.75 -22.57 46.64
N ALA A 76 57.03 -23.32 45.77
CA ALA A 76 57.21 -24.76 45.47
C ALA A 76 56.09 -25.20 44.49
N THR A 77 56.32 -25.54 43.21
CA THR A 77 56.79 -26.83 42.62
C THR A 77 56.08 -28.10 43.10
N ALA A 78 55.40 -28.78 42.15
CA ALA A 78 55.36 -30.24 41.86
C ALA A 78 53.95 -30.62 41.33
N LYS A 79 53.74 -31.09 40.09
CA LYS A 79 54.18 -32.28 39.34
C LYS A 79 53.13 -33.40 39.34
N ASP A 80 53.04 -34.05 38.17
CA ASP A 80 52.63 -35.45 37.93
C ASP A 80 51.12 -35.78 38.03
N ASP A 81 50.52 -36.66 37.21
CA ASP A 81 50.93 -37.35 35.99
C ASP A 81 49.72 -38.13 35.42
N ASN A 82 49.81 -38.41 34.11
CA ASN A 82 49.44 -39.66 33.40
C ASN A 82 48.01 -40.15 33.06
N ASN A 83 47.88 -40.35 31.74
CA ASN A 83 47.51 -41.57 30.98
C ASN A 83 46.04 -41.96 30.69
N SER A 84 45.64 -41.62 29.46
CA SER A 84 45.38 -42.48 28.27
C SER A 84 44.80 -43.91 28.34
N HIS A 85 44.08 -44.21 27.24
CA HIS A 85 43.74 -45.51 26.60
C HIS A 85 42.34 -46.08 26.90
N ALA A 86 41.61 -46.76 26.01
CA ALA A 86 41.56 -46.95 24.55
C ALA A 86 40.28 -47.79 24.27
N ALA A 87 39.71 -47.71 23.06
CA ALA A 87 38.66 -48.62 22.52
C ALA A 87 39.31 -49.93 21.96
N PRO A 88 38.64 -51.01 21.43
CA PRO A 88 37.37 -51.02 20.61
C PRO A 88 36.42 -52.28 20.61
N GLY A 89 35.17 -52.10 20.14
CA GLY A 89 34.33 -53.05 19.35
C GLY A 89 33.60 -54.26 20.01
N PRO A 90 32.73 -55.02 19.29
CA PRO A 90 31.42 -54.64 18.70
C PRO A 90 30.27 -55.63 19.05
N SER A 91 28.99 -55.22 18.98
CA SER A 91 27.83 -56.07 18.58
C SER A 91 26.48 -55.32 18.67
N SER A 92 25.61 -55.57 17.69
CA SER A 92 24.17 -55.30 17.63
C SER A 92 23.49 -56.63 17.22
N PRO A 93 22.14 -56.81 17.21
CA PRO A 93 21.05 -55.83 17.35
C PRO A 93 19.89 -56.29 18.26
N SER A 94 19.01 -55.39 18.72
CA SER A 94 17.58 -55.69 18.98
C SER A 94 16.82 -54.48 19.56
N ASN A 95 15.88 -53.98 18.76
CA ASN A 95 14.53 -53.51 19.09
C ASN A 95 14.28 -52.29 20.00
N ALA A 96 13.49 -51.39 19.40
CA ALA A 96 12.37 -50.64 19.96
C ALA A 96 12.66 -49.58 21.03
N ASP A 97 12.72 -48.31 20.59
CA ASP A 97 11.71 -47.32 21.02
C ASP A 97 11.92 -45.98 20.30
N THR A 98 11.03 -45.71 19.36
CA THR A 98 10.92 -44.43 18.64
C THR A 98 10.24 -43.41 19.55
N ARG A 99 11.00 -42.66 20.36
CA ARG A 99 10.57 -41.37 20.89
C ARG A 99 11.14 -40.26 20.02
N SER A 100 10.36 -39.84 19.03
CA SER A 100 10.63 -38.65 18.21
C SER A 100 10.66 -37.42 19.11
N ARG A 101 11.88 -36.92 19.38
CA ARG A 101 12.12 -35.58 19.87
C ARG A 101 11.62 -34.60 18.81
N ILE A 102 10.66 -33.75 19.20
CA ILE A 102 10.27 -32.56 18.44
C ILE A 102 11.50 -31.64 18.37
N PRO A 103 12.00 -31.26 17.19
CA PRO A 103 12.94 -30.15 17.09
C PRO A 103 12.14 -28.87 17.37
N VAL A 104 12.52 -28.15 18.42
CA VAL A 104 12.06 -26.77 18.65
C VAL A 104 12.85 -25.91 17.67
N ASP A 105 12.22 -25.51 16.56
CA ASP A 105 12.81 -24.53 15.65
C ASP A 105 12.82 -23.15 16.31
N GLU A 106 14.03 -22.67 16.60
CA GLU A 106 14.35 -21.40 17.23
C GLU A 106 14.32 -20.25 16.20
N ASN A 107 13.26 -20.17 15.38
CA ASN A 107 12.99 -19.06 14.47
C ASN A 107 11.48 -18.81 14.38
N GLY A 108 11.02 -17.76 15.06
CA GLY A 108 9.61 -17.33 15.13
C GLY A 108 9.04 -16.79 13.81
N THR A 109 8.88 -17.67 12.82
CA THR A 109 8.10 -17.44 11.61
C THR A 109 6.68 -17.98 11.76
N LEU A 110 5.71 -17.18 11.35
CA LEU A 110 4.27 -17.48 11.41
C LEU A 110 3.96 -18.73 10.54
N PRO A 111 3.18 -19.72 11.03
CA PRO A 111 2.95 -20.98 10.31
C PRO A 111 1.89 -20.87 9.18
N LEU A 112 1.68 -19.68 8.61
CA LEU A 112 0.63 -19.42 7.62
C LEU A 112 1.07 -19.58 6.16
N THR A 113 2.31 -20.02 5.88
CA THR A 113 2.81 -20.06 4.49
C THR A 113 3.03 -21.47 3.93
N GLU A 114 3.04 -22.53 4.76
CA GLU A 114 3.55 -23.84 4.31
C GLU A 114 2.49 -24.94 4.11
N ARG A 115 1.28 -24.79 4.66
CA ARG A 115 0.24 -25.83 4.54
C ARG A 115 -0.78 -25.60 3.43
N GLU A 116 -0.94 -24.38 2.94
CA GLU A 116 -1.83 -24.11 1.79
C GLU A 116 -1.11 -24.26 0.44
N THR A 117 0.22 -24.29 0.42
CA THR A 117 1.00 -24.48 -0.81
C THR A 117 0.80 -25.87 -1.41
N SER A 118 0.75 -26.94 -0.62
CA SER A 118 0.76 -28.31 -1.18
C SER A 118 -0.51 -28.76 -1.92
N MET A 119 -1.68 -28.16 -1.68
CA MET A 119 -2.92 -28.54 -2.39
C MET A 119 -3.45 -27.46 -3.35
N ALA A 120 -2.90 -26.24 -3.29
CA ALA A 120 -3.13 -25.18 -4.27
C ALA A 120 -2.04 -25.10 -5.36
N GLU A 121 -0.95 -25.88 -5.25
CA GLU A 121 0.18 -25.88 -6.19
C GLU A 121 -0.08 -26.63 -7.51
N ASP A 122 -1.14 -27.44 -7.65
CA ASP A 122 -1.38 -28.19 -8.89
C ASP A 122 -2.25 -27.44 -9.92
N GLN A 123 -2.88 -26.34 -9.51
CA GLN A 123 -3.34 -25.37 -10.51
C GLN A 123 -2.17 -24.47 -10.84
N SER A 124 -1.38 -24.89 -11.82
CA SER A 124 -0.44 -23.99 -12.50
C SER A 124 -1.22 -22.75 -12.94
N ARG A 125 -1.17 -21.70 -12.12
CA ARG A 125 -1.70 -20.40 -12.49
C ARG A 125 -0.89 -20.02 -13.71
N VAL A 126 -1.47 -20.17 -14.89
CA VAL A 126 -0.91 -19.68 -16.14
C VAL A 126 -0.92 -18.16 -16.00
N VAL A 127 0.11 -17.63 -15.35
CA VAL A 127 0.45 -16.22 -15.44
C VAL A 127 0.64 -16.01 -16.93
N PRO A 128 -0.23 -15.24 -17.61
CA PRO A 128 -0.05 -14.96 -19.03
C PRO A 128 1.39 -14.51 -19.20
N GLN A 129 2.13 -15.06 -20.17
CA GLN A 129 3.51 -14.63 -20.42
C GLN A 129 3.50 -13.11 -20.44
N GLU A 130 4.12 -12.51 -19.42
CA GLU A 130 4.16 -11.08 -19.27
C GLU A 130 4.79 -10.57 -20.57
N GLN A 131 4.00 -9.94 -21.44
CA GLN A 131 4.59 -9.16 -22.51
C GLN A 131 5.35 -8.04 -21.81
N ARG A 132 6.63 -8.29 -21.55
CA ARG A 132 7.56 -7.31 -21.01
C ARG A 132 7.79 -6.31 -22.11
N LEU A 133 6.96 -5.28 -22.13
CA LEU A 133 7.23 -4.06 -22.86
C LEU A 133 8.56 -3.54 -22.30
N ASN A 134 9.65 -3.87 -23.00
CA ASN A 134 11.00 -3.47 -22.65
C ASN A 134 11.17 -2.00 -23.03
N ILE A 135 10.49 -1.13 -22.28
CA ILE A 135 10.59 0.31 -22.44
C ILE A 135 11.91 0.76 -21.81
N SER A 136 12.82 1.25 -22.66
CA SER A 136 14.06 1.88 -22.22
C SER A 136 13.76 3.10 -21.35
N TRP A 137 14.56 3.34 -20.30
CA TRP A 137 14.51 4.55 -19.47
C TRP A 137 14.49 5.83 -20.31
N LYS A 138 15.29 5.86 -21.39
CA LYS A 138 15.37 7.02 -22.29
C LYS A 138 14.04 7.29 -22.99
N PHE A 139 13.34 6.22 -23.41
CA PHE A 139 12.02 6.33 -24.03
C PHE A 139 10.97 6.73 -23.01
N GLY A 140 11.02 6.18 -21.79
CA GLY A 140 10.13 6.59 -20.70
C GLY A 140 10.26 8.09 -20.36
N LEU A 141 11.50 8.57 -20.22
CA LEU A 141 11.78 9.99 -19.99
C LEU A 141 11.32 10.86 -21.17
N PHE A 142 11.55 10.41 -22.42
CA PHE A 142 11.04 11.08 -23.61
C PHE A 142 9.51 11.22 -23.58
N LEU A 143 8.77 10.17 -23.23
CA LEU A 143 7.31 10.25 -23.13
C LEU A 143 6.83 11.20 -22.03
N ILE A 144 7.54 11.26 -20.89
CA ILE A 144 7.22 12.22 -19.81
C ILE A 144 7.44 13.66 -20.28
N VAL A 145 8.58 13.93 -20.94
CA VAL A 145 8.88 15.25 -21.49
C VAL A 145 7.88 15.62 -22.59
N LEU A 146 7.53 14.68 -23.46
CA LEU A 146 6.51 14.86 -24.50
C LEU A 146 5.14 15.16 -23.91
N PHE A 147 4.75 14.46 -22.84
CA PHE A 147 3.52 14.74 -22.10
C PHE A 147 3.54 16.16 -21.53
N LEU A 148 4.59 16.55 -20.79
CA LEU A 148 4.69 17.88 -20.21
C LEU A 148 4.67 18.99 -21.28
N LEU A 149 5.40 18.79 -22.37
CA LEU A 149 5.42 19.73 -23.50
C LEU A 149 4.04 19.83 -24.15
N SER A 150 3.40 18.71 -24.44
CA SER A 150 2.06 18.71 -25.06
C SER A 150 1.00 19.30 -24.13
N PHE A 151 1.07 19.05 -22.82
CA PHE A 151 0.20 19.69 -21.83
C PHE A 151 0.36 21.21 -21.85
N VAL A 152 1.60 21.72 -21.77
CA VAL A 152 1.86 23.16 -21.83
C VAL A 152 1.35 23.76 -23.13
N VAL A 153 1.66 23.14 -24.28
CA VAL A 153 1.21 23.63 -25.60
C VAL A 153 -0.31 23.67 -25.69
N VAL A 154 -1.01 22.61 -25.26
CA VAL A 154 -2.49 22.54 -25.34
C VAL A 154 -3.16 23.58 -24.45
N ILE A 155 -2.68 23.78 -23.22
CA ILE A 155 -3.27 24.75 -22.31
C ILE A 155 -2.95 26.19 -22.74
N VAL A 156 -1.72 26.45 -23.18
CA VAL A 156 -1.32 27.79 -23.66
C VAL A 156 -2.08 28.18 -24.91
N LEU A 157 -2.17 27.30 -25.92
CA LEU A 157 -2.93 27.62 -27.14
C LEU A 157 -4.41 27.91 -26.83
N ARG A 158 -5.02 27.15 -25.91
CA ARG A 158 -6.41 27.42 -25.47
C ARG A 158 -6.53 28.82 -24.86
N GLY A 159 -5.56 29.26 -24.06
CA GLY A 159 -5.57 30.55 -23.39
C GLY A 159 -5.19 31.74 -24.28
N THR A 160 -4.36 31.54 -25.32
CA THR A 160 -3.83 32.63 -26.13
C THR A 160 -4.58 32.89 -27.43
N LEU A 161 -5.34 31.91 -27.94
CA LEU A 161 -6.05 32.03 -29.21
C LEU A 161 -7.47 32.63 -29.02
N PRO A 162 -7.78 33.80 -29.62
CA PRO A 162 -9.04 34.50 -29.41
C PRO A 162 -10.26 33.84 -30.09
N ASN A 163 -10.07 32.96 -31.08
CA ASN A 163 -11.15 32.26 -31.81
C ASN A 163 -10.88 30.75 -31.91
N THR A 164 -10.82 30.09 -30.75
CA THR A 164 -10.58 28.66 -30.69
C THR A 164 -11.80 27.87 -31.15
N SER A 165 -11.63 26.87 -32.02
CA SER A 165 -12.73 26.02 -32.49
C SER A 165 -13.33 25.21 -31.33
N ARG A 166 -14.65 24.97 -31.35
CA ARG A 166 -15.32 24.19 -30.29
C ARG A 166 -14.69 22.81 -30.08
N LEU A 167 -14.23 22.18 -31.17
CA LEU A 167 -13.55 20.88 -31.13
C LEU A 167 -12.20 20.93 -30.41
N TYR A 168 -11.42 21.99 -30.60
CA TYR A 168 -10.16 22.17 -29.87
C TYR A 168 -10.43 22.46 -28.39
N SER A 169 -11.40 23.32 -28.07
CA SER A 169 -11.77 23.60 -26.69
C SER A 169 -12.26 22.35 -25.96
N LEU A 170 -13.05 21.50 -26.64
CA LEU A 170 -13.42 20.17 -26.16
C LEU A 170 -12.18 19.32 -25.88
N PHE A 171 -11.27 19.18 -26.85
CA PHE A 171 -10.05 18.40 -26.69
C PHE A 171 -9.21 18.90 -25.51
N ALA A 172 -8.98 20.21 -25.42
CA ALA A 172 -8.18 20.83 -24.36
C ALA A 172 -8.80 20.64 -22.97
N ASN A 173 -10.13 20.74 -22.85
CA ASN A 173 -10.86 20.48 -21.60
C ASN A 173 -10.76 19.01 -21.19
N MET A 174 -10.90 18.08 -22.15
CA MET A 174 -10.74 16.65 -21.90
C MET A 174 -9.29 16.29 -21.56
N TYR A 175 -8.32 16.94 -22.20
CA TYR A 175 -6.88 16.78 -21.95
C TYR A 175 -6.47 17.27 -20.56
N LEU A 176 -7.01 18.42 -20.16
CA LEU A 176 -6.85 18.92 -18.80
C LEU A 176 -7.47 17.95 -17.80
N ALA A 177 -8.73 17.55 -18.02
CA ALA A 177 -9.41 16.59 -17.16
C ALA A 177 -8.60 15.30 -17.02
N GLY A 178 -8.19 14.68 -18.13
CA GLY A 178 -7.38 13.46 -18.15
C GLY A 178 -6.02 13.60 -17.44
N THR A 179 -5.48 14.82 -17.34
CA THR A 179 -4.24 15.11 -16.60
C THR A 179 -4.46 15.23 -15.09
N ILE A 180 -5.53 15.90 -14.67
CA ILE A 180 -5.76 16.25 -13.25
C ILE A 180 -6.62 15.26 -12.49
N ILE A 181 -7.26 14.31 -13.19
CA ILE A 181 -8.13 13.34 -12.56
C ILE A 181 -7.32 12.44 -11.63
N PHE A 182 -7.68 12.49 -10.34
CA PHE A 182 -7.21 11.57 -9.31
C PHE A 182 -8.43 10.90 -8.68
N GLY A 183 -8.49 9.56 -8.72
CA GLY A 183 -9.61 8.78 -8.18
C GLY A 183 -10.59 8.27 -9.23
N GLY A 184 -11.45 7.33 -8.83
CA GLY A 184 -12.43 6.66 -9.71
C GLY A 184 -13.54 7.59 -10.21
N GLY A 185 -14.51 7.03 -10.94
CA GLY A 185 -15.56 7.80 -11.64
C GLY A 185 -16.31 8.89 -10.85
N PRO A 186 -16.64 8.74 -9.54
CA PRO A 186 -17.40 9.75 -8.80
C PRO A 186 -16.75 11.13 -8.71
N VAL A 187 -15.41 11.22 -8.75
CA VAL A 187 -14.67 12.49 -8.66
C VAL A 187 -14.61 13.20 -10.01
N VAL A 188 -14.76 12.43 -11.10
CA VAL A 188 -14.57 12.92 -12.47
C VAL A 188 -15.82 13.56 -13.06
N ILE A 189 -16.98 13.03 -12.70
CA ILE A 189 -18.26 13.48 -13.25
C ILE A 189 -18.54 14.97 -12.94
N PRO A 190 -18.32 15.47 -11.72
CA PRO A 190 -18.48 16.91 -11.44
C PRO A 190 -17.53 17.79 -12.26
N LEU A 191 -16.27 17.38 -12.43
CA LEU A 191 -15.28 18.10 -13.23
C LEU A 191 -15.68 18.16 -14.71
N LEU A 192 -16.12 17.05 -15.29
CA LEU A 192 -16.60 17.03 -16.67
C LEU A 192 -17.86 17.89 -16.87
N ARG A 193 -18.71 17.99 -15.84
CA ARG A 193 -19.85 18.91 -15.85
C ARG A 193 -19.39 20.36 -15.93
N GLU A 194 -18.43 20.76 -15.09
CA GLU A 194 -17.84 22.10 -15.12
C GLU A 194 -17.31 22.44 -16.52
N TYR A 195 -16.52 21.53 -17.12
CA TYR A 195 -15.82 21.81 -18.37
C TYR A 195 -16.65 21.71 -19.66
N ILE A 196 -17.91 21.27 -19.57
CA ILE A 196 -18.76 21.07 -20.76
C ILE A 196 -20.13 21.76 -20.59
N VAL A 197 -20.74 21.60 -19.42
CA VAL A 197 -22.07 22.15 -19.14
C VAL A 197 -21.98 23.63 -18.78
N ALA A 198 -20.93 24.07 -18.05
CA ALA A 198 -20.76 25.50 -17.77
C ALA A 198 -20.42 26.32 -19.03
N GLU A 199 -19.80 25.68 -20.02
CA GLU A 199 -19.55 26.23 -21.36
C GLU A 199 -20.81 26.25 -22.25
N ASN A 200 -21.95 25.75 -21.75
CA ASN A 200 -23.24 25.61 -22.47
C ASN A 200 -23.18 24.72 -23.73
N TRP A 201 -22.21 23.80 -23.83
CA TRP A 201 -22.09 22.91 -24.99
C TRP A 201 -23.04 21.72 -24.93
N VAL A 202 -23.38 21.28 -23.72
CA VAL A 202 -24.31 20.17 -23.46
C VAL A 202 -25.30 20.59 -22.38
N GLY A 203 -26.59 20.33 -22.62
CA GLY A 203 -27.64 20.63 -21.64
C GLY A 203 -27.54 19.74 -20.39
N SER A 204 -27.97 20.27 -19.24
CA SER A 204 -27.95 19.51 -17.98
C SER A 204 -28.76 18.20 -18.05
N ARG A 205 -29.88 18.19 -18.79
CA ARG A 205 -30.68 16.98 -19.00
C ARG A 205 -29.89 15.90 -19.74
N ASP A 206 -29.27 16.25 -20.85
CA ASP A 206 -28.56 15.28 -21.70
C ASP A 206 -27.29 14.78 -21.00
N PHE A 207 -26.63 15.64 -20.21
CA PHE A 207 -25.56 15.23 -19.31
C PHE A 207 -26.01 14.15 -18.31
N LEU A 208 -27.16 14.33 -17.64
CA LEU A 208 -27.69 13.36 -16.68
C LEU A 208 -28.11 12.04 -17.35
N ILE A 209 -28.68 12.09 -18.55
CA ILE A 209 -29.01 10.90 -19.34
C ILE A 209 -27.73 10.13 -19.69
N GLY A 210 -26.70 10.81 -20.17
CA GLY A 210 -25.42 10.18 -20.48
C GLY A 210 -24.72 9.59 -19.24
N LEU A 211 -24.87 10.23 -18.08
CA LEU A 211 -24.39 9.70 -16.81
C LEU A 211 -25.13 8.41 -16.43
N ALA A 212 -26.45 8.37 -16.53
CA ALA A 212 -27.23 7.16 -16.26
C ALA A 212 -26.84 6.01 -17.19
N LEU A 213 -26.62 6.32 -18.48
CA LEU A 213 -26.12 5.36 -19.44
C LEU A 213 -24.73 4.82 -19.05
N ILE A 214 -23.76 5.69 -18.71
CA ILE A 214 -22.40 5.22 -18.42
C ILE A 214 -22.32 4.31 -17.19
N GLN A 215 -23.18 4.55 -16.18
CA GLN A 215 -23.24 3.72 -14.97
C GLN A 215 -23.83 2.33 -15.23
N ALA A 216 -24.60 2.17 -16.31
CA ALA A 216 -25.17 0.88 -16.71
C ALA A 216 -24.20 0.03 -17.55
N PHE A 217 -23.17 0.64 -18.16
CA PHE A 217 -22.22 -0.07 -19.02
C PHE A 217 -21.00 -0.57 -18.23
N PRO A 218 -20.48 -1.77 -18.55
CA PRO A 218 -19.21 -2.22 -18.00
C PRO A 218 -18.06 -1.37 -18.57
N GLY A 219 -17.14 -0.93 -17.71
CA GLY A 219 -15.91 -0.28 -18.13
C GLY A 219 -15.55 0.96 -17.30
N PRO A 220 -14.55 1.73 -17.74
CA PRO A 220 -14.15 2.94 -17.05
C PRO A 220 -15.21 4.03 -17.26
N ASN A 221 -15.61 4.67 -16.16
CA ASN A 221 -16.52 5.82 -16.18
C ASN A 221 -16.01 6.98 -17.07
N PHE A 222 -14.72 7.01 -17.41
CA PHE A 222 -14.10 7.98 -18.34
C PHE A 222 -14.61 7.85 -19.77
N ASN A 223 -15.22 6.72 -20.15
CA ASN A 223 -15.91 6.56 -21.44
C ASN A 223 -17.03 7.61 -21.62
N PHE A 224 -17.51 8.21 -20.53
CA PHE A 224 -18.45 9.32 -20.58
C PHE A 224 -17.93 10.52 -21.40
N ALA A 225 -16.61 10.75 -21.44
CA ALA A 225 -16.01 11.78 -22.28
C ALA A 225 -16.26 11.58 -23.78
N VAL A 226 -16.41 10.33 -24.23
CA VAL A 226 -16.72 10.00 -25.64
C VAL A 226 -18.15 10.44 -25.97
N TYR A 227 -19.09 10.14 -25.07
CA TYR A 227 -20.49 10.58 -25.18
C TYR A 227 -20.58 12.11 -25.20
N LEU A 228 -19.94 12.78 -24.24
CA LEU A 228 -19.96 14.24 -24.14
C LEU A 228 -19.27 14.90 -25.33
N GLY A 229 -18.18 14.32 -25.81
CA GLY A 229 -17.48 14.80 -26.99
C GLY A 229 -18.34 14.71 -28.25
N SER A 230 -19.03 13.59 -28.46
CA SER A 230 -20.00 13.41 -29.55
C SER A 230 -21.10 14.47 -29.51
N LEU A 231 -21.71 14.68 -28.34
CA LEU A 231 -22.80 15.64 -28.18
C LEU A 231 -22.34 17.09 -28.35
N THR A 232 -21.17 17.42 -27.82
CA THR A 232 -20.53 18.74 -28.01
C THR A 232 -20.26 19.03 -29.49
N ALA A 233 -19.80 18.03 -30.25
CA ALA A 233 -19.58 18.17 -31.69
C ALA A 233 -20.89 18.39 -32.46
N ILE A 234 -21.93 17.60 -32.17
CA ILE A 234 -23.26 17.75 -32.79
C ILE A 234 -23.82 19.15 -32.54
N ASN A 235 -23.81 19.61 -31.28
CA ASN A 235 -24.29 20.94 -30.90
C ASN A 235 -23.41 22.08 -31.47
N GLY A 236 -22.18 21.75 -31.87
CA GLY A 236 -21.24 22.62 -32.58
C GLY A 236 -21.39 22.65 -34.09
N GLY A 237 -22.28 21.86 -34.69
CA GLY A 237 -22.40 21.72 -36.14
C GLY A 237 -21.30 20.85 -36.78
N TYR A 238 -20.61 20.04 -35.99
CA TYR A 238 -19.56 19.13 -36.44
C TYR A 238 -20.03 17.67 -36.47
N HIS A 239 -19.24 16.81 -37.12
CA HIS A 239 -19.52 15.38 -37.18
C HIS A 239 -19.34 14.73 -35.80
N SER A 240 -20.31 13.93 -35.37
CA SER A 240 -20.34 13.30 -34.03
C SER A 240 -19.11 12.45 -33.75
N ALA A 241 -18.63 11.69 -34.74
CA ALA A 241 -17.45 10.84 -34.59
C ALA A 241 -16.17 11.64 -34.31
N ALA A 242 -16.04 12.86 -34.86
CA ALA A 242 -14.89 13.71 -34.59
C ALA A 242 -14.86 14.14 -33.12
N GLY A 243 -16.02 14.53 -32.57
CA GLY A 243 -16.16 14.84 -31.14
C GLY A 243 -15.87 13.64 -30.25
N ALA A 244 -16.37 12.46 -30.61
CA ALA A 244 -16.14 11.22 -29.88
C ALA A 244 -14.64 10.86 -29.83
N VAL A 245 -13.95 10.92 -30.96
CA VAL A 245 -12.50 10.63 -31.05
C VAL A 245 -11.69 11.66 -30.28
N LEU A 246 -12.02 12.95 -30.38
CA LEU A 246 -11.33 14.00 -29.62
C LEU A 246 -11.58 13.90 -28.13
N GLY A 247 -12.79 13.54 -27.70
CA GLY A 247 -13.13 13.31 -26.30
C GLY A 247 -12.36 12.11 -25.73
N TYR A 248 -12.31 11.00 -26.48
CA TYR A 248 -11.52 9.83 -26.15
C TYR A 248 -10.03 10.15 -26.04
N ALA A 249 -9.45 10.76 -27.09
CA ALA A 249 -8.04 11.10 -27.11
C ALA A 249 -7.69 12.08 -25.99
N GLY A 250 -8.49 13.13 -25.80
CA GLY A 250 -8.28 14.12 -24.74
C GLY A 250 -8.21 13.46 -23.36
N ILE A 251 -9.18 12.64 -22.99
CA ILE A 251 -9.22 12.09 -21.63
C ILE A 251 -8.19 10.97 -21.38
N PHE A 252 -7.91 10.11 -22.37
CA PHE A 252 -7.07 8.93 -22.17
C PHE A 252 -5.59 9.16 -22.50
N PHE A 253 -5.26 10.00 -23.49
CA PHE A 253 -3.88 10.23 -23.92
C PHE A 253 -2.93 10.72 -22.81
N PRO A 254 -3.27 11.70 -21.95
CA PRO A 254 -2.37 12.13 -20.87
C PRO A 254 -2.07 11.00 -19.88
N GLY A 255 -3.09 10.22 -19.50
CA GLY A 255 -2.94 9.04 -18.64
C GLY A 255 -2.09 7.95 -19.29
N LEU A 256 -2.33 7.64 -20.57
CA LEU A 256 -1.57 6.64 -21.33
C LEU A 256 -0.10 7.04 -21.46
N LEU A 257 0.21 8.29 -21.83
CA LEU A 257 1.59 8.78 -21.89
C LEU A 257 2.27 8.72 -20.53
N THR A 258 1.57 9.11 -19.47
CA THR A 258 2.13 9.11 -18.11
C THR A 258 2.42 7.70 -17.62
N VAL A 259 1.50 6.75 -17.83
CA VAL A 259 1.69 5.33 -17.45
C VAL A 259 2.86 4.71 -18.22
N HIS A 260 2.91 4.87 -19.54
CA HIS A 260 4.00 4.29 -20.34
C HIS A 260 5.35 5.00 -20.11
N GLY A 261 5.31 6.32 -19.90
CA GLY A 261 6.48 7.11 -19.55
C GLY A 261 7.08 6.69 -18.21
N THR A 262 6.21 6.52 -17.20
CA THR A 262 6.63 6.06 -15.88
C THR A 262 7.07 4.59 -15.86
N MET A 263 6.59 3.72 -16.76
CA MET A 263 7.09 2.34 -16.88
C MET A 263 8.59 2.27 -17.19
N GLY A 264 9.07 3.07 -18.14
CA GLY A 264 10.50 3.14 -18.45
C GLY A 264 11.31 3.72 -17.29
N VAL A 265 10.74 4.68 -16.58
CA VAL A 265 11.36 5.23 -15.37
C VAL A 265 11.47 4.17 -14.28
N TRP A 266 10.35 3.50 -14.04
CA TRP A 266 10.19 2.44 -13.06
C TRP A 266 11.13 1.26 -13.32
N SER A 267 11.32 0.85 -14.57
CA SER A 267 12.19 -0.26 -14.93
C SER A 267 13.65 -0.03 -14.52
N ALA A 268 14.15 1.22 -14.59
CA ALA A 268 15.51 1.53 -14.17
C ALA A 268 15.65 1.66 -12.64
N ILE A 269 14.68 2.28 -11.97
CA ILE A 269 14.78 2.56 -10.53
C ILE A 269 14.35 1.39 -9.65
N ARG A 270 13.46 0.50 -10.12
CA ARG A 270 12.94 -0.65 -9.32
C ARG A 270 14.02 -1.62 -8.88
N GLY A 271 15.17 -1.63 -9.57
CA GLY A 271 16.33 -2.44 -9.21
C GLY A 271 17.10 -1.90 -7.99
N TRP A 272 16.99 -0.59 -7.72
CA TRP A 272 17.78 0.07 -6.69
C TRP A 272 17.37 -0.35 -5.28
N ARG A 273 18.38 -0.64 -4.44
CA ARG A 273 18.16 -1.13 -3.06
C ARG A 273 17.34 -0.16 -2.21
N TRP A 274 17.56 1.15 -2.37
CA TRP A 274 16.81 2.17 -1.62
C TRP A 274 15.35 2.25 -2.05
N VAL A 275 15.02 2.08 -3.34
CA VAL A 275 13.65 2.07 -3.83
C VAL A 275 12.88 0.87 -3.27
N LYS A 276 13.47 -0.33 -3.35
CA LYS A 276 12.88 -1.54 -2.76
C LYS A 276 12.66 -1.42 -1.25
N SER A 277 13.61 -0.79 -0.55
CA SER A 277 13.51 -0.54 0.89
C SER A 277 12.40 0.46 1.22
N SER A 278 12.33 1.58 0.51
CA SER A 278 11.29 2.60 0.68
C SER A 278 9.90 2.03 0.43
N LEU A 279 9.70 1.31 -0.68
CA LEU A 279 8.42 0.69 -1.01
C LEU A 279 7.96 -0.32 0.05
N ARG A 280 8.91 -1.06 0.67
CA ARG A 280 8.59 -1.96 1.78
C ARG A 280 8.02 -1.19 2.98
N GLY A 281 8.58 -0.02 3.27
CA GLY A 281 8.08 0.88 4.32
C GLY A 281 6.71 1.46 3.99
N VAL A 282 6.54 1.98 2.77
CA VAL A 282 5.27 2.53 2.29
C VAL A 282 4.17 1.47 2.33
N ASN A 283 4.43 0.25 1.86
CA ASN A 283 3.47 -0.85 1.88
C ASN A 283 3.12 -1.27 3.31
N ALA A 284 4.09 -1.31 4.23
CA ALA A 284 3.82 -1.59 5.64
C ALA A 284 2.91 -0.52 6.27
N ALA A 285 3.17 0.76 6.00
CA ALA A 285 2.29 1.84 6.47
C ALA A 285 0.90 1.76 5.85
N ALA A 286 0.81 1.44 4.55
CA ALA A 286 -0.48 1.25 3.86
C ALA A 286 -1.35 0.21 4.55
N VAL A 287 -0.77 -0.94 4.93
CA VAL A 287 -1.47 -1.99 5.69
C VAL A 287 -1.95 -1.46 7.05
N GLY A 288 -1.13 -0.66 7.75
CA GLY A 288 -1.56 0.01 8.99
C GLY A 288 -2.73 0.98 8.77
N LEU A 289 -2.73 1.72 7.66
CA LEU A 289 -3.82 2.64 7.30
C LEU A 289 -5.12 1.90 6.92
N ILE A 290 -5.06 0.66 6.43
CA ILE A 290 -6.25 -0.18 6.26
C ILE A 290 -6.93 -0.40 7.61
N TYR A 291 -6.17 -0.67 8.68
CA TYR A 291 -6.72 -0.78 10.03
C TYR A 291 -7.38 0.53 10.49
N THR A 292 -6.73 1.68 10.23
CA THR A 292 -7.33 3.00 10.48
C THR A 292 -8.66 3.18 9.75
N ALA A 293 -8.74 2.78 8.48
CA ALA A 293 -9.96 2.88 7.68
C ALA A 293 -11.08 2.00 8.27
N VAL A 294 -10.76 0.76 8.65
CA VAL A 294 -11.71 -0.15 9.33
C VAL A 294 -12.20 0.46 10.64
N TYR A 295 -11.31 1.02 11.46
CA TYR A 295 -11.68 1.68 12.71
C TYR A 295 -12.59 2.90 12.48
N ARG A 296 -12.30 3.73 11.48
CA ARG A 296 -13.15 4.89 11.15
C ARG A 296 -14.53 4.46 10.68
N LEU A 297 -14.60 3.45 9.81
CA LEU A 297 -15.87 2.90 9.36
C LEU A 297 -16.65 2.29 10.54
N TRP A 298 -15.95 1.65 11.47
CA TRP A 298 -16.52 1.12 12.70
C TRP A 298 -17.18 2.19 13.58
N GLN A 299 -16.65 3.41 13.61
CA GLN A 299 -17.21 4.51 14.41
C GLN A 299 -18.52 5.09 13.84
N ILE A 300 -18.81 4.87 12.56
CA ILE A 300 -20.00 5.41 11.87
C ILE A 300 -20.91 4.34 11.27
N GLY A 301 -20.58 3.06 11.50
CA GLY A 301 -21.18 1.93 10.79
C GLY A 301 -22.59 1.55 11.24
N HIS A 302 -23.08 2.04 12.38
CA HIS A 302 -24.41 1.75 12.89
C HIS A 302 -25.33 2.97 12.72
N ILE A 303 -26.39 2.84 11.91
CA ILE A 303 -27.38 3.89 11.68
C ILE A 303 -28.69 3.43 12.30
N ASP A 304 -29.23 4.22 13.22
CA ASP A 304 -30.49 3.99 13.91
C ASP A 304 -31.40 5.22 13.74
N GLU A 305 -32.71 5.08 13.95
CA GLU A 305 -33.72 6.12 13.72
C GLU A 305 -33.42 7.42 14.50
N GLY A 306 -32.74 7.32 15.65
CA GLY A 306 -32.31 8.46 16.47
C GLY A 306 -30.99 9.13 16.04
N PHE A 307 -30.19 8.50 15.18
CA PHE A 307 -28.83 8.95 14.84
C PHE A 307 -28.54 8.88 13.34
N GLN A 308 -29.01 9.89 12.59
CA GLN A 308 -28.77 9.96 11.13
C GLN A 308 -27.29 10.17 10.73
N GLN A 309 -26.40 10.49 11.67
CA GLN A 309 -24.97 10.70 11.39
C GLN A 309 -24.10 9.45 11.58
N GLY A 310 -24.70 8.31 11.93
CA GLY A 310 -23.98 7.07 12.21
C GLY A 310 -23.33 7.06 13.59
N THR A 311 -23.34 5.90 14.23
CA THR A 311 -22.77 5.64 15.56
C THR A 311 -21.83 4.44 15.50
N SER A 312 -21.09 4.22 16.59
CA SER A 312 -20.12 3.13 16.62
C SER A 312 -20.83 1.78 16.66
N LEU A 313 -20.35 0.84 15.85
CA LEU A 313 -20.76 -0.57 15.90
C LEU A 313 -20.49 -1.22 17.27
N ALA A 314 -19.64 -0.62 18.12
CA ALA A 314 -19.38 -1.11 19.46
C ALA A 314 -20.54 -0.90 20.46
N VAL A 315 -21.52 -0.05 20.11
CA VAL A 315 -22.69 0.19 20.97
C VAL A 315 -23.46 -1.10 21.18
N GLU A 316 -23.52 -1.95 20.16
CA GLU A 316 -24.23 -3.21 20.23
C GLU A 316 -23.27 -4.40 20.16
N PRO A 317 -23.29 -5.31 21.15
CA PRO A 317 -22.38 -6.46 21.20
C PRO A 317 -22.43 -7.36 19.97
N TRP A 318 -23.56 -7.41 19.25
CA TRP A 318 -23.72 -8.23 18.05
C TRP A 318 -22.66 -7.94 16.98
N TRP A 319 -22.42 -6.68 16.65
CA TRP A 319 -21.45 -6.30 15.61
C TRP A 319 -20.00 -6.59 16.00
N VAL A 320 -19.73 -6.60 17.31
CA VAL A 320 -18.43 -7.05 17.86
C VAL A 320 -18.24 -8.54 17.60
N VAL A 321 -19.29 -9.35 17.82
CA VAL A 321 -19.26 -10.79 17.52
C VAL A 321 -19.05 -11.03 16.03
N VAL A 322 -19.83 -10.37 15.16
CA VAL A 322 -19.68 -10.50 13.69
C VAL A 322 -18.25 -10.19 13.24
N THR A 323 -17.65 -9.12 13.78
CA THR A 323 -16.28 -8.72 13.43
C THR A 323 -15.23 -9.68 13.97
N ALA A 324 -15.40 -10.16 15.20
CA ALA A 324 -14.52 -11.18 15.78
C ALA A 324 -14.60 -12.50 15.01
N THR A 325 -15.80 -12.95 14.63
CA THR A 325 -16.02 -14.13 13.80
C THR A 325 -15.38 -13.99 12.42
N SER A 326 -15.48 -12.81 11.79
CA SER A 326 -14.81 -12.55 10.52
C SER A 326 -13.28 -12.60 10.65
N TYR A 327 -12.71 -12.01 11.70
CA TYR A 327 -11.27 -12.03 11.95
C TYR A 327 -10.74 -13.44 12.25
N VAL A 328 -11.41 -14.17 13.15
CA VAL A 328 -11.04 -15.54 13.52
C VAL A 328 -11.23 -16.48 12.34
N GLY A 329 -12.35 -16.36 11.62
CA GLY A 329 -12.65 -17.13 10.41
C GLY A 329 -11.59 -16.93 9.33
N GLY A 330 -11.20 -15.68 9.06
CA GLY A 330 -10.15 -15.38 8.09
C GLY A 330 -8.77 -15.89 8.53
N TYR A 331 -8.40 -15.70 9.80
CA TYR A 331 -7.05 -16.03 10.28
C TYR A 331 -6.83 -17.53 10.52
N TRP A 332 -7.79 -18.20 11.17
CA TRP A 332 -7.63 -19.60 11.61
C TRP A 332 -8.26 -20.60 10.66
N PHE A 333 -9.36 -20.23 9.99
CA PHE A 333 -10.15 -21.14 9.17
C PHE A 333 -10.01 -20.87 7.66
N GLY A 334 -9.18 -19.89 7.26
CA GLY A 334 -8.94 -19.58 5.85
C GLY A 334 -10.19 -19.14 5.08
N VAL A 335 -11.20 -18.57 5.77
CA VAL A 335 -12.45 -18.15 5.13
C VAL A 335 -12.16 -17.05 4.11
N SER A 336 -12.58 -17.26 2.86
CA SER A 336 -12.34 -16.30 1.79
C SER A 336 -13.09 -14.97 2.04
N PRO A 337 -12.52 -13.81 1.67
CA PRO A 337 -13.16 -12.51 1.91
C PRO A 337 -14.59 -12.37 1.35
N PRO A 338 -14.91 -12.86 0.13
CA PRO A 338 -16.29 -12.83 -0.35
C PRO A 338 -17.26 -13.64 0.52
N LEU A 339 -16.84 -14.81 1.01
CA LEU A 339 -17.65 -15.61 1.94
C LEU A 339 -17.84 -14.89 3.26
N ALA A 340 -16.80 -14.25 3.80
CA ALA A 340 -16.91 -13.46 5.02
C ALA A 340 -17.91 -12.30 4.87
N ILE A 341 -17.95 -11.64 3.71
CA ILE A 341 -18.93 -10.59 3.40
C ILE A 341 -20.35 -11.15 3.34
N ILE A 342 -20.55 -12.29 2.66
CA ILE A 342 -21.86 -12.96 2.58
C ILE A 342 -22.33 -13.39 3.97
N MET A 343 -21.46 -14.01 4.76
CA MET A 343 -21.74 -14.39 6.15
C MET A 343 -22.11 -13.18 7.01
N GLY A 344 -21.38 -12.07 6.87
CA GLY A 344 -21.70 -10.81 7.56
C GLY A 344 -23.06 -10.26 7.17
N ALA A 345 -23.41 -10.30 5.89
CA ALA A 345 -24.73 -9.87 5.40
C ALA A 345 -25.86 -10.76 5.94
N VAL A 346 -25.68 -12.08 5.96
CA VAL A 346 -26.63 -13.03 6.54
C VAL A 346 -26.80 -12.79 8.04
N LEU A 347 -25.72 -12.61 8.79
CA LEU A 347 -25.76 -12.28 10.21
C LEU A 347 -26.46 -10.94 10.48
N GLY A 348 -26.26 -9.95 9.61
CA GLY A 348 -27.00 -8.67 9.68
C GLY A 348 -28.50 -8.84 9.46
N LEU A 349 -28.92 -9.68 8.49
CA LEU A 349 -30.34 -9.99 8.26
C LEU A 349 -30.98 -10.75 9.41
N ILE A 350 -30.26 -11.70 10.02
CA ILE A 350 -30.72 -12.43 11.21
C ILE A 350 -30.97 -11.45 12.36
N TRP A 351 -30.01 -10.57 12.61
CA TRP A 351 -30.15 -9.55 13.65
C TRP A 351 -31.35 -8.64 13.40
N TYR A 352 -31.50 -8.14 12.17
CA TYR A 352 -32.64 -7.32 11.78
C TYR A 352 -33.96 -8.04 12.09
N GLY A 353 -34.11 -9.31 11.67
CA GLY A 353 -35.32 -10.08 11.91
C GLY A 353 -35.61 -10.41 13.39
N VAL A 354 -34.60 -10.36 14.26
CA VAL A 354 -34.76 -10.57 15.71
C VAL A 354 -35.12 -9.27 16.43
N VAL A 355 -34.58 -8.15 16.00
CA VAL A 355 -34.78 -6.84 16.65
C VAL A 355 -36.00 -6.09 16.09
N SER A 356 -36.37 -6.33 14.83
CA SER A 356 -37.53 -5.70 14.18
C SER A 356 -38.86 -6.42 14.44
N ASN A 357 -38.84 -7.57 15.11
CA ASN A 357 -40.01 -8.30 15.59
C ASN A 357 -40.16 -8.07 17.09
#